data_AF-A0A7J6QVY1-F1
#
_entry.id   AF-A0A7J6QVY1-F1
#
_cell.length_a   1.000
_cell.length_b   1.000
_cell.length_c   1.000
_cell.angle_alpha   90.00
_cell.angle_beta   90.00
_cell.angle_gamma   90.00
#
_symmetry.space_group_name_H-M   'P 1'
#
loop_
_entity.id
_entity.type
_entity.pdbx_description
1 polymer ?
#
loop_
_entity_poly.entity_id
_entity_poly.type
_entity_poly.pdbx_seq_one_letter_code
_entity_poly.pdbx_strand_id
1 'polypeptide(L)'
;MFTFCGILVVFCTTVAIMKDIPDIKGDVTDNVNSFAVQWGAYRMSRFCLWTLTACYTAVIGLLADDSSTGLLHAIACVYMWGHWHFNIAPGDNSDAALELVKDNYFNTLWPLFYFEFIAYPLPIVMRLLGLPPLPSWLLVSLLAIVLFNSAVAMMEDAREERRRKAMSIPELSEIRGDVAEVESLMKTLVGVDLPDAHAAALDLGSSRRKHHLDRAAVICAVGRALGLDRSDGGMEQVYRVAQAAELEYSALLMHSELVQDGKVTKSVKLAVLGGDWYLGSASVVLADTGLQPVVQEMSDAIAEMTAYNTETKGKPNITGQRRTEFNRLILKHACRSLGHLQRCSGESLNLLGKLGASVPLVDMDDFVDLWPKSDETE
;
A
#
# COMPACT_ATOMS: atom_id res chain seq x y z
N MET A 1 13.09 -4.75 46.48
CA MET A 1 13.36 -3.51 45.71
C MET A 1 14.53 -3.70 44.74
N PHE A 2 15.76 -3.96 45.19
CA PHE A 2 16.93 -4.12 44.31
C PHE A 2 16.78 -5.19 43.22
N THR A 3 16.26 -6.38 43.55
CA THR A 3 16.01 -7.45 42.56
C THR A 3 15.03 -7.03 41.47
N PHE A 4 13.97 -6.30 41.84
CA PHE A 4 12.98 -5.78 40.89
C PHE A 4 13.57 -4.71 39.98
N CYS A 5 14.31 -3.75 40.54
CA CYS A 5 15.01 -2.75 39.75
C CYS A 5 16.01 -3.40 38.77
N GLY A 6 16.72 -4.45 39.20
CA GLY A 6 17.60 -5.22 38.33
C GLY A 6 16.86 -5.86 37.15
N ILE A 7 15.70 -6.50 37.39
CA ILE A 7 14.88 -7.10 36.34
C ILE A 7 14.39 -6.04 35.35
N LEU A 8 13.90 -4.90 35.85
CA LEU A 8 13.46 -3.79 34.98
C LEU A 8 14.61 -3.25 34.14
N VAL A 9 15.81 -3.10 34.69
CA VAL A 9 16.98 -2.65 33.94
C VAL A 9 17.32 -3.62 32.82
N VAL A 10 17.35 -4.93 33.10
CA VAL A 10 17.62 -5.96 32.08
C VAL A 10 16.53 -5.97 31.02
N PHE A 11 15.26 -5.86 31.42
CA PHE A 11 14.11 -5.79 30.52
C PHE A 11 14.19 -4.56 29.60
N CYS A 12 14.35 -3.36 30.16
CA CYS A 12 14.49 -2.12 29.39
C CYS A 12 15.71 -2.14 28.46
N THR A 13 16.83 -2.70 28.92
CA THR A 13 18.04 -2.85 28.09
C THR A 13 17.75 -3.78 26.90
N THR A 14 17.02 -4.87 27.14
CA THR A 14 16.65 -5.82 26.08
C THR A 14 15.75 -5.15 25.03
N VAL A 15 14.74 -4.39 25.47
CA VAL A 15 13.87 -3.62 24.56
C VAL A 15 14.68 -2.59 23.77
N ALA A 16 15.61 -1.89 24.43
CA ALA A 16 16.46 -0.89 23.79
C ALA A 16 17.40 -1.50 22.73
N ILE A 17 17.86 -2.73 22.90
CA ILE A 17 18.63 -3.47 21.88
C ILE A 17 17.71 -3.92 20.74
N MET A 18 16.51 -4.40 21.09
CA MET A 18 15.61 -5.01 20.13
C MET A 18 14.99 -3.97 19.16
N LYS A 19 14.90 -2.70 19.56
CA LYS A 19 14.45 -1.59 18.71
C LYS A 19 15.38 -1.32 17.51
N ASP A 20 16.65 -1.69 17.61
CA ASP A 20 17.65 -1.42 16.57
C ASP A 20 17.65 -2.53 15.50
N ILE A 21 16.91 -3.65 15.72
CA ILE A 21 16.84 -4.76 14.76
C ILE A 21 16.15 -4.33 13.44
N PRO A 22 15.01 -3.61 13.45
CA PRO A 22 14.43 -3.04 12.24
C PRO A 22 15.36 -2.13 11.45
N ASP A 23 16.26 -1.40 12.14
CA ASP A 23 17.09 -0.37 11.53
C ASP A 23 18.34 -0.92 10.83
N ILE A 24 18.60 -2.24 10.89
CA ILE A 24 19.77 -2.89 10.27
C ILE A 24 19.94 -2.52 8.79
N LYS A 25 18.86 -2.46 8.00
CA LYS A 25 18.94 -2.08 6.57
C LYS A 25 19.34 -0.61 6.38
N GLY A 26 18.81 0.28 7.21
CA GLY A 26 19.16 1.70 7.20
C GLY A 26 20.63 1.88 7.58
N ASP A 27 21.05 1.26 8.67
CA ASP A 27 22.43 1.28 9.14
C ASP A 27 23.43 0.78 8.09
N VAL A 28 23.12 -0.33 7.40
CA VAL A 28 23.97 -0.84 6.30
C VAL A 28 24.05 0.17 5.14
N THR A 29 22.93 0.79 4.78
CA THR A 29 22.87 1.79 3.69
C THR A 29 23.68 3.04 4.02
N ASP A 30 23.62 3.47 5.28
CA ASP A 30 24.33 4.64 5.80
C ASP A 30 25.76 4.33 6.26
N ASN A 31 26.24 3.10 6.04
CA ASN A 31 27.56 2.61 6.44
C ASN A 31 27.84 2.75 7.95
N VAL A 32 26.78 2.65 8.76
CA VAL A 32 26.81 2.62 10.22
C VAL A 32 27.00 1.19 10.70
N ASN A 33 28.12 0.92 11.36
CA ASN A 33 28.44 -0.41 11.87
C ASN A 33 27.86 -0.65 13.28
N SER A 34 26.53 -0.65 13.40
CA SER A 34 25.83 -0.82 14.68
C SER A 34 25.95 -2.25 15.24
N PHE A 35 25.62 -2.42 16.52
CA PHE A 35 25.61 -3.74 17.16
C PHE A 35 24.63 -4.70 16.48
N ALA A 36 23.50 -4.19 16.00
CA ALA A 36 22.50 -4.93 15.24
C ALA A 36 23.04 -5.42 13.89
N VAL A 37 23.80 -4.58 13.17
CA VAL A 37 24.49 -4.95 11.92
C VAL A 37 25.56 -6.02 12.14
N GLN A 38 26.37 -5.89 13.18
CA GLN A 38 27.48 -6.82 13.46
C GLN A 38 26.99 -8.24 13.83
N TRP A 39 25.88 -8.33 14.59
CA TRP A 39 25.34 -9.61 15.03
C TRP A 39 24.33 -10.22 14.07
N GLY A 40 23.65 -9.38 13.29
CA GLY A 40 22.54 -9.77 12.42
C GLY A 40 21.23 -9.97 13.20
N ALA A 41 20.11 -9.77 12.49
CA ALA A 41 18.77 -9.76 13.05
C ALA A 41 18.38 -11.06 13.78
N TYR A 42 18.74 -12.21 13.22
CA TYR A 42 18.40 -13.50 13.80
C TYR A 42 19.11 -13.75 15.14
N ARG A 43 20.42 -13.51 15.21
CA ARG A 43 21.18 -13.74 16.45
C ARG A 43 20.79 -12.74 17.52
N MET A 44 20.58 -11.47 17.14
CA MET A 44 20.14 -10.43 18.05
C MET A 44 18.75 -10.73 18.63
N SER A 45 17.77 -11.05 17.78
CA SER A 45 16.41 -11.37 18.22
C SER A 45 16.39 -12.57 19.17
N ARG A 46 17.15 -13.62 18.85
CA ARG A 46 17.30 -14.80 19.71
C ARG A 46 17.93 -14.46 21.05
N PHE A 47 18.96 -13.61 21.08
CA PHE A 47 19.57 -13.14 22.32
C PHE A 47 18.56 -12.36 23.18
N CYS A 48 17.81 -11.44 22.57
CA CYS A 48 16.76 -10.69 23.27
C CYS A 48 15.70 -11.61 23.86
N LEU A 49 15.24 -12.62 23.11
CA LEU A 49 14.25 -13.59 23.59
C LEU A 49 14.75 -14.40 24.79
N TRP A 50 16.00 -14.87 24.76
CA TRP A 50 16.58 -15.56 25.92
C TRP A 50 16.69 -14.64 27.13
N THR A 51 17.05 -13.39 26.92
CA THR A 51 17.15 -12.40 28.00
C THR A 51 15.77 -12.10 28.60
N LEU A 52 14.73 -11.92 27.77
CA LEU A 52 13.34 -11.78 28.22
C LEU A 52 12.85 -13.03 28.96
N THR A 53 13.17 -14.22 28.46
CA THR A 53 12.81 -15.49 29.12
C THR A 53 13.39 -15.59 30.52
N ALA A 54 14.64 -15.15 30.70
CA ALA A 54 15.28 -15.09 32.02
C ALA A 54 14.54 -14.10 32.94
N CYS A 55 14.13 -12.93 32.45
CA CYS A 55 13.31 -11.98 33.20
C CYS A 55 11.95 -12.58 33.61
N TYR A 56 11.24 -13.21 32.67
CA TYR A 56 9.98 -13.89 32.95
C TYR A 56 10.14 -14.97 34.02
N THR A 57 11.14 -15.82 33.89
CA THR A 57 11.42 -16.91 34.85
C THR A 57 11.77 -16.37 36.23
N ALA A 58 12.56 -15.29 36.29
CA ALA A 58 12.92 -14.64 37.55
C ALA A 58 11.68 -14.06 38.26
N VAL A 59 10.77 -13.44 37.53
CA VAL A 59 9.52 -12.89 38.08
C VAL A 59 8.63 -14.02 38.58
N ILE A 60 8.43 -15.07 37.77
CA ILE A 60 7.63 -16.23 38.16
C ILE A 60 8.17 -16.82 39.48
N GLY A 61 9.50 -16.92 39.62
CA GLY A 61 10.14 -17.36 40.86
C GLY A 61 9.93 -16.40 42.04
N LEU A 62 10.03 -15.08 41.80
CA LEU A 62 9.82 -14.06 42.85
C LEU A 62 8.36 -13.94 43.30
N LEU A 63 7.42 -14.29 42.42
CA LEU A 63 5.98 -14.24 42.67
C LEU A 63 5.40 -15.65 42.88
N ALA A 64 6.21 -16.63 43.30
CA ALA A 64 5.76 -18.00 43.52
C ALA A 64 4.57 -18.11 44.50
N ASP A 65 4.48 -17.18 45.45
CA ASP A 65 3.38 -17.10 46.43
C ASP A 65 2.08 -16.51 45.85
N ASP A 66 2.13 -15.88 44.67
CA ASP A 66 0.99 -15.34 43.93
C ASP A 66 0.83 -16.11 42.60
N SER A 67 0.16 -17.26 42.70
CA SER A 67 -0.04 -18.19 41.59
C SER A 67 -0.74 -17.55 40.39
N SER A 68 -1.57 -16.52 40.60
CA SER A 68 -2.30 -15.85 39.53
C SER A 68 -1.39 -14.96 38.68
N THR A 69 -0.54 -14.16 39.34
CA THR A 69 0.42 -13.30 38.65
C THR A 69 1.55 -14.14 38.05
N GLY A 70 2.01 -15.20 38.72
CA GLY A 70 2.98 -16.15 38.15
C GLY A 70 2.47 -16.83 36.87
N LEU A 71 1.20 -17.28 36.87
CA LEU A 71 0.57 -17.91 35.69
C LEU A 71 0.47 -16.93 34.51
N LEU A 72 0.11 -15.67 34.75
CA LEU A 72 0.02 -14.63 33.73
C LEU A 72 1.36 -14.45 32.98
N HIS A 73 2.46 -14.33 33.72
CA HIS A 73 3.80 -14.20 33.14
C HIS A 73 4.25 -15.47 32.43
N ALA A 74 3.84 -16.65 32.91
CA ALA A 74 4.09 -17.91 32.22
C ALA A 74 3.35 -17.97 30.87
N ILE A 75 2.09 -17.52 30.82
CA ILE A 75 1.31 -17.44 29.57
C ILE A 75 1.96 -16.44 28.60
N ALA A 76 2.35 -15.26 29.07
CA ALA A 76 3.07 -14.26 28.26
C ALA A 76 4.37 -14.81 27.67
N CYS A 77 5.15 -15.54 28.48
CA CYS A 77 6.39 -16.19 28.04
C CYS A 77 6.13 -17.28 26.99
N VAL A 78 5.14 -18.15 27.20
CA VAL A 78 4.76 -19.18 26.23
C VAL A 78 4.26 -18.57 24.93
N TYR A 79 3.45 -17.51 25.02
CA TYR A 79 2.95 -16.78 23.86
C TYR A 79 4.10 -16.17 23.04
N MET A 80 5.03 -15.48 23.70
CA MET A 80 6.23 -14.91 23.07
C MET A 80 7.03 -15.98 22.31
N TRP A 81 7.29 -17.13 22.94
CA TRP A 81 8.04 -18.22 22.31
C TRP A 81 7.28 -18.89 21.18
N GLY A 82 5.97 -19.16 21.36
CA GLY A 82 5.13 -19.72 20.32
C GLY A 82 5.14 -18.82 19.09
N HIS A 83 4.93 -17.52 19.28
CA HIS A 83 4.94 -16.55 18.21
C HIS A 83 6.29 -16.50 17.47
N TRP A 84 7.41 -16.49 18.19
CA TRP A 84 8.72 -16.51 17.57
C TRP A 84 8.96 -17.79 16.75
N HIS A 85 8.62 -18.95 17.29
CA HIS A 85 8.83 -20.24 16.61
C HIS A 85 7.96 -20.44 15.37
N PHE A 86 6.73 -19.94 15.37
CA PHE A 86 5.82 -20.12 14.24
C PHE A 86 6.05 -19.11 13.10
N ASN A 87 6.59 -17.92 13.40
CA ASN A 87 6.70 -16.85 12.41
C ASN A 87 8.14 -16.52 11.97
N ILE A 88 9.17 -17.06 12.62
CA ILE A 88 10.57 -16.84 12.23
C ILE A 88 11.22 -18.19 11.91
N ALA A 89 11.51 -18.40 10.62
CA ALA A 89 12.21 -19.60 10.16
C ALA A 89 13.62 -19.68 10.79
N PRO A 90 14.03 -20.83 11.35
CA PRO A 90 15.35 -20.95 11.98
C PRO A 90 16.49 -20.74 10.97
N GLY A 91 17.30 -19.71 11.17
CA GLY A 91 18.63 -19.59 10.56
C GLY A 91 18.72 -18.85 9.23
N ASP A 92 17.63 -18.22 8.77
CA ASP A 92 17.68 -17.36 7.59
C ASP A 92 17.97 -15.90 7.98
N ASN A 93 19.00 -15.31 7.36
CA ASN A 93 19.34 -13.88 7.47
C ASN A 93 18.93 -13.12 6.19
N SER A 94 18.08 -13.71 5.35
CA SER A 94 17.55 -13.06 4.16
C SER A 94 16.77 -11.79 4.50
N ASP A 95 16.62 -10.92 3.50
CA ASP A 95 15.78 -9.73 3.62
C ASP A 95 14.34 -10.08 4.02
N ALA A 96 13.83 -11.24 3.58
CA ALA A 96 12.50 -11.72 3.97
C ALA A 96 12.43 -12.10 5.46
N ALA A 97 13.47 -12.74 5.98
CA ALA A 97 13.57 -13.04 7.41
C ALA A 97 13.68 -11.75 8.25
N LEU A 98 14.36 -10.72 7.75
CA LEU A 98 14.42 -9.42 8.42
C LEU A 98 13.05 -8.74 8.47
N GLU A 99 12.31 -8.71 7.35
CA GLU A 99 10.95 -8.14 7.34
C GLU A 99 10.01 -8.93 8.28
N LEU A 100 10.08 -10.26 8.27
CA LEU A 100 9.33 -11.07 9.24
C LEU A 100 9.70 -10.75 10.69
N VAL A 101 10.99 -10.56 11.01
CA VAL A 101 11.42 -10.18 12.36
C VAL A 101 10.90 -8.80 12.75
N LYS A 102 10.86 -7.84 11.81
CA LYS A 102 10.28 -6.51 12.04
C LYS A 102 8.78 -6.57 12.30
N ASP A 103 8.03 -7.27 11.45
CA ASP A 103 6.58 -7.38 11.59
C ASP A 103 6.22 -8.06 12.91
N ASN A 104 6.93 -9.14 13.25
CA ASN A 104 6.76 -9.83 14.52
C ASN A 104 7.13 -8.95 15.74
N TYR A 105 8.12 -8.08 15.59
CA TYR A 105 8.54 -7.14 16.64
C TYR A 105 7.42 -6.14 16.94
N PHE A 106 6.91 -5.45 15.92
CA PHE A 106 5.92 -4.39 16.09
C PHE A 106 4.54 -4.92 16.46
N ASN A 107 4.11 -6.04 15.87
CA ASN A 107 2.73 -6.50 16.05
C ASN A 107 2.53 -7.36 17.32
N THR A 108 3.61 -7.91 17.88
CA THR A 108 3.49 -8.89 18.98
C THR A 108 4.33 -8.54 20.19
N LEU A 109 5.63 -8.28 20.01
CA LEU A 109 6.50 -7.99 21.15
C LEU A 109 6.25 -6.59 21.72
N TRP A 110 5.98 -5.61 20.88
CA TRP A 110 5.74 -4.22 21.30
C TRP A 110 4.49 -4.05 22.18
N PRO A 111 3.30 -4.59 21.83
CA PRO A 111 2.13 -4.55 22.72
C PRO A 111 2.34 -5.32 24.02
N LEU A 112 3.03 -6.48 23.95
CA LEU A 112 3.37 -7.26 25.12
C LEU A 112 4.28 -6.47 26.06
N PHE A 113 5.26 -5.73 25.55
CA PHE A 113 6.10 -4.87 26.37
C PHE A 113 5.34 -3.77 27.09
N TYR A 114 4.41 -3.09 26.42
CA TYR A 114 3.57 -2.08 27.09
C TYR A 114 2.71 -2.69 28.18
N PHE A 115 2.16 -3.89 27.94
CA PHE A 115 1.44 -4.64 28.94
C PHE A 115 2.33 -4.92 30.15
N GLU A 116 3.53 -5.46 29.95
CA GLU A 116 4.49 -5.75 31.01
C GLU A 116 4.95 -4.50 31.75
N PHE A 117 5.11 -3.37 31.06
CA PHE A 117 5.48 -2.09 31.68
C PHE A 117 4.44 -1.59 32.68
N ILE A 118 3.19 -2.06 32.56
CA ILE A 118 2.11 -1.80 33.52
C ILE A 118 2.01 -2.97 34.52
N ALA A 119 2.00 -4.21 34.04
CA ALA A 119 1.79 -5.42 34.84
C ALA A 119 2.90 -5.65 35.87
N TYR A 120 4.16 -5.31 35.55
CA TYR A 120 5.29 -5.46 36.47
C TYR A 120 5.28 -4.47 37.65
N PRO A 121 5.25 -3.14 37.44
CA PRO A 121 5.35 -2.18 38.54
C PRO A 121 4.06 -2.04 39.33
N LEU A 122 2.89 -2.24 38.70
CA LEU A 122 1.60 -1.89 39.31
C LEU A 122 1.30 -2.68 40.60
N PRO A 123 1.44 -4.02 40.65
CA PRO A 123 1.22 -4.77 41.90
C PRO A 123 2.17 -4.35 43.02
N ILE A 124 3.42 -3.99 42.68
CA ILE A 124 4.45 -3.58 43.63
C ILE A 124 4.15 -2.18 44.17
N VAL A 125 3.81 -1.24 43.30
CA VAL A 125 3.40 0.12 43.68
C VAL A 125 2.16 0.07 44.57
N MET A 126 1.16 -0.74 44.24
CA MET A 126 -0.04 -0.89 45.06
C MET A 126 0.29 -1.45 46.45
N ARG A 127 1.16 -2.46 46.56
CA ARG A 127 1.65 -2.95 47.85
C ARG A 127 2.37 -1.86 48.64
N LEU A 128 3.22 -1.05 48.01
CA LEU A 128 3.92 0.05 48.66
C LEU A 128 2.98 1.16 49.16
N LEU A 129 1.88 1.41 48.45
CA LEU A 129 0.86 2.40 48.82
C LEU A 129 -0.19 1.86 49.81
N GLY A 130 -0.08 0.60 50.23
CA GLY A 130 -1.08 -0.04 51.10
C GLY A 130 -2.45 -0.26 50.43
N LEU A 131 -2.49 -0.23 49.09
CA LEU A 131 -3.71 -0.51 48.32
C LEU A 131 -3.93 -2.03 48.21
N PRO A 132 -5.20 -2.48 48.14
CA PRO A 132 -5.49 -3.89 47.87
C PRO A 132 -4.91 -4.30 46.50
N PRO A 133 -4.46 -5.56 46.34
CA PRO A 133 -3.97 -6.04 45.05
C PRO A 133 -5.07 -5.95 44.00
N LEU A 134 -4.70 -5.71 42.74
CA LEU A 134 -5.68 -5.76 41.65
C LEU A 134 -6.30 -7.15 41.58
N PRO A 135 -7.58 -7.25 41.23
CA PRO A 135 -8.18 -8.53 40.94
C PRO A 135 -7.45 -9.18 39.78
N SER A 136 -7.05 -10.44 39.94
CA SER A 136 -6.34 -11.21 38.90
C SER A 136 -7.13 -11.28 37.59
N TRP A 137 -8.46 -11.29 37.66
CA TRP A 137 -9.32 -11.28 36.47
C TRP A 137 -9.14 -10.02 35.61
N LEU A 138 -8.79 -8.87 36.19
CA LEU A 138 -8.56 -7.64 35.41
C LEU A 138 -7.26 -7.72 34.60
N LEU A 139 -6.20 -8.24 35.21
CA LEU A 139 -4.92 -8.45 34.53
C LEU A 139 -5.05 -9.50 33.42
N VAL A 140 -5.82 -10.56 33.67
CA VAL A 140 -6.14 -11.59 32.67
C VAL A 140 -6.94 -10.99 31.50
N SER A 141 -7.94 -10.15 31.77
CA SER A 141 -8.71 -9.47 30.72
C SER A 141 -7.85 -8.53 29.88
N LEU A 142 -6.93 -7.77 30.50
CA LEU A 142 -6.01 -6.90 29.78
C LEU A 142 -5.05 -7.70 28.90
N LEU A 143 -4.49 -8.80 29.41
CA LEU A 143 -3.66 -9.70 28.63
C LEU A 143 -4.46 -10.29 27.45
N ALA A 144 -5.68 -10.77 27.70
CA ALA A 144 -6.53 -11.34 26.66
C ALA A 144 -6.83 -10.33 25.52
N ILE A 145 -7.05 -9.05 25.85
CA ILE A 145 -7.23 -7.99 24.85
C ILE A 145 -5.96 -7.82 24.00
N VAL A 146 -4.79 -7.77 24.63
CA VAL A 146 -3.50 -7.65 23.92
C VAL A 146 -3.28 -8.85 22.99
N LEU A 147 -3.49 -10.07 23.50
CA LEU A 147 -3.34 -11.31 22.72
C LEU A 147 -4.35 -11.38 21.57
N PHE A 148 -5.60 -10.94 21.79
CA PHE A 148 -6.64 -10.91 20.76
C PHE A 148 -6.27 -9.94 19.64
N ASN A 149 -5.82 -8.72 19.97
CA ASN A 149 -5.42 -7.73 18.98
C ASN A 149 -4.24 -8.20 18.13
N SER A 150 -3.22 -8.81 18.76
CA SER A 150 -2.09 -9.39 18.02
C SER A 150 -2.52 -10.58 17.15
N ALA A 151 -3.45 -11.42 17.62
CA ALA A 151 -3.97 -12.53 16.81
C ALA A 151 -4.79 -12.04 15.59
N VAL A 152 -5.56 -10.96 15.73
CA VAL A 152 -6.29 -10.33 14.62
C VAL A 152 -5.32 -9.79 13.57
N ALA A 153 -4.27 -9.06 13.98
CA ALA A 153 -3.24 -8.56 13.07
C ALA A 153 -2.59 -9.70 12.27
N MET A 154 -2.23 -10.80 12.94
CA MET A 154 -1.69 -11.99 12.27
C MET A 154 -2.66 -12.62 11.25
N MET A 155 -3.96 -12.62 11.56
CA MET A 155 -4.96 -13.16 10.63
C MET A 155 -5.15 -12.26 9.41
N GLU A 156 -4.99 -10.95 9.56
CA GLU A 156 -4.99 -9.99 8.45
C GLU A 156 -3.75 -10.17 7.58
N ASP A 157 -2.55 -10.22 8.17
CA ASP A 157 -1.30 -10.50 7.45
C ASP A 157 -1.35 -11.84 6.70
N ALA A 158 -1.85 -12.90 7.35
CA ALA A 158 -1.99 -14.22 6.73
C ALA A 158 -3.09 -14.29 5.65
N ARG A 159 -4.06 -13.37 5.68
CA ARG A 159 -5.03 -13.19 4.58
C ARG A 159 -4.37 -12.43 3.43
N GLU A 160 -3.62 -11.39 3.73
CA GLU A 160 -2.93 -10.58 2.73
C GLU A 160 -1.84 -11.39 2.02
N GLU A 161 -1.06 -12.19 2.74
CA GLU A 161 -0.09 -13.11 2.16
C GLU A 161 -0.76 -14.20 1.30
N ARG A 162 -1.94 -14.69 1.71
CA ARG A 162 -2.75 -15.59 0.87
C ARG A 162 -3.29 -14.89 -0.38
N ARG A 163 -3.62 -13.60 -0.30
CA ARG A 163 -4.03 -12.78 -1.46
C ARG A 163 -2.85 -12.53 -2.41
N ARG A 164 -1.68 -12.19 -1.89
CA ARG A 164 -0.42 -12.05 -2.65
C ARG A 164 -0.04 -13.36 -3.35
N LYS A 165 -0.19 -14.49 -2.66
CA LYS A 165 0.05 -15.83 -3.24
C LYS A 165 -1.03 -16.27 -4.20
N ALA A 166 -2.30 -15.90 -4.00
CA ALA A 166 -3.37 -16.18 -4.96
C ALA A 166 -3.13 -15.44 -6.29
N MET A 167 -2.45 -14.29 -6.26
CA MET A 167 -2.01 -13.53 -7.43
C MET A 167 -0.62 -13.95 -7.97
N SER A 168 -0.13 -15.14 -7.62
CA SER A 168 1.23 -15.56 -8.00
C SER A 168 1.43 -15.77 -9.52
N ILE A 169 1.84 -14.69 -10.18
CA ILE A 169 3.12 -14.48 -10.92
C ILE A 169 3.23 -14.73 -12.46
N PRO A 170 2.20 -15.15 -13.21
CA PRO A 170 2.14 -14.78 -14.64
C PRO A 170 1.51 -13.39 -14.84
N GLU A 171 0.31 -13.17 -14.31
CA GLU A 171 -0.58 -12.06 -14.69
C GLU A 171 -0.06 -10.67 -14.30
N LEU A 172 0.49 -10.49 -13.09
CA LEU A 172 1.05 -9.19 -12.68
C LEU A 172 2.33 -8.83 -13.45
N SER A 173 3.16 -9.83 -13.77
CA SER A 173 4.38 -9.61 -14.56
C SER A 173 4.03 -9.22 -16.00
N GLU A 174 2.97 -9.81 -16.53
CA GLU A 174 2.42 -9.52 -17.85
C GLU A 174 1.79 -8.13 -17.90
N ILE A 175 0.98 -7.74 -16.91
CA ILE A 175 0.42 -6.38 -16.81
C ILE A 175 1.55 -5.34 -16.70
N ARG A 176 2.60 -5.61 -15.92
CA ARG A 176 3.77 -4.71 -15.87
C ARG A 176 4.46 -4.57 -17.23
N GLY A 177 4.58 -5.67 -17.97
CA GLY A 177 5.10 -5.64 -19.35
C GLY A 177 4.23 -4.82 -20.29
N ASP A 178 2.91 -4.92 -20.15
CA ASP A 178 1.94 -4.14 -20.93
C ASP A 178 1.98 -2.65 -20.60
N VAL A 179 2.06 -2.29 -19.32
CA VAL A 179 2.23 -0.89 -18.87
C VAL A 179 3.54 -0.30 -19.40
N ALA A 180 4.63 -1.06 -19.39
CA ALA A 180 5.90 -0.63 -19.97
C ALA A 180 5.81 -0.39 -21.49
N GLU A 181 5.00 -1.18 -22.20
CA GLU A 181 4.73 -0.97 -23.62
C GLU A 181 3.94 0.32 -23.86
N VAL A 182 2.87 0.57 -23.06
CA VAL A 182 2.11 1.83 -23.11
C VAL A 182 3.04 3.03 -22.85
N GLU A 183 3.92 2.94 -21.87
CA GLU A 183 4.92 3.98 -21.56
C GLU A 183 5.86 4.23 -22.74
N SER A 184 6.35 3.16 -23.37
CA SER A 184 7.22 3.21 -24.55
C SER A 184 6.53 3.89 -25.74
N LEU A 185 5.27 3.53 -26.01
CA LEU A 185 4.45 4.13 -27.04
C LEU A 185 4.20 5.61 -26.77
N MET A 186 3.92 6.00 -25.51
CA MET A 186 3.77 7.40 -25.12
C MET A 186 5.05 8.20 -25.36
N LYS A 187 6.22 7.68 -24.96
CA LYS A 187 7.52 8.32 -25.21
C LYS A 187 7.78 8.53 -26.70
N THR A 188 7.42 7.54 -27.52
CA THR A 188 7.59 7.59 -28.97
C THR A 188 6.67 8.61 -29.63
N LEU A 189 5.40 8.65 -29.22
CA LEU A 189 4.40 9.57 -29.76
C LEU A 189 4.72 11.03 -29.41
N VAL A 190 5.20 11.28 -28.19
CA VAL A 190 5.61 12.60 -27.75
C VAL A 190 6.85 13.08 -28.50
N GLY A 191 7.68 12.15 -28.97
CA GLY A 191 8.57 12.30 -30.12
C GLY A 191 9.65 13.39 -30.06
N VAL A 192 9.74 14.19 -29.01
CA VAL A 192 10.49 15.45 -29.08
C VAL A 192 11.03 15.87 -27.71
N ASP A 193 12.29 16.28 -27.74
CA ASP A 193 12.93 17.27 -26.90
C ASP A 193 12.10 18.58 -26.80
N LEU A 194 10.95 18.53 -26.12
CA LEU A 194 10.34 19.69 -25.48
C LEU A 194 10.67 19.59 -23.98
N PRO A 195 11.96 19.66 -23.58
CA PRO A 195 12.33 19.60 -22.18
C PRO A 195 11.58 20.70 -21.43
N ASP A 196 11.33 21.87 -22.01
CA ASP A 196 10.67 22.95 -21.28
C ASP A 196 9.16 22.78 -21.11
N ALA A 197 8.42 22.20 -22.07
CA ALA A 197 6.96 22.03 -21.92
C ALA A 197 6.62 20.74 -21.18
N HIS A 198 7.33 19.64 -21.47
CA HIS A 198 7.19 18.40 -20.75
C HIS A 198 7.79 18.52 -19.35
N ALA A 199 8.97 19.14 -19.16
CA ALA A 199 9.45 19.41 -17.80
C ALA A 199 8.61 20.46 -17.10
N ALA A 200 8.05 21.51 -17.72
CA ALA A 200 7.12 22.40 -17.00
C ALA A 200 5.82 21.68 -16.58
N ALA A 201 5.32 20.77 -17.41
CA ALA A 201 4.19 19.89 -17.06
C ALA A 201 4.56 18.90 -15.94
N LEU A 202 5.78 18.34 -15.98
CA LEU A 202 6.31 17.41 -14.98
C LEU A 202 6.75 18.10 -13.68
N ASP A 203 7.19 19.36 -13.73
CA ASP A 203 7.70 20.12 -12.59
C ASP A 203 6.55 20.68 -11.73
N LEU A 204 5.38 20.90 -12.34
CA LEU A 204 4.11 21.01 -11.60
C LEU A 204 3.75 19.72 -10.84
N GLY A 205 4.33 18.57 -11.21
CA GLY A 205 4.10 17.25 -10.62
C GLY A 205 5.29 16.62 -9.88
N SER A 206 6.44 17.29 -9.77
CA SER A 206 7.74 16.65 -9.48
C SER A 206 7.92 16.08 -8.07
N SER A 207 6.98 16.32 -7.15
CA SER A 207 6.96 15.69 -5.82
C SER A 207 6.24 14.33 -5.75
N ARG A 208 5.59 13.85 -6.83
CA ARG A 208 4.81 12.59 -6.79
C ARG A 208 4.99 11.70 -8.02
N ARG A 209 6.25 11.37 -8.32
CA ARG A 209 6.68 10.52 -9.44
C ARG A 209 6.26 9.04 -9.39
N LYS A 210 5.49 8.58 -8.39
CA LYS A 210 5.24 7.14 -8.19
C LYS A 210 3.99 6.58 -8.90
N HIS A 211 3.06 7.40 -9.38
CA HIS A 211 1.71 6.93 -9.78
C HIS A 211 1.37 7.15 -11.27
N HIS A 212 2.36 7.10 -12.16
CA HIS A 212 2.19 7.68 -13.50
C HIS A 212 1.30 6.89 -14.46
N LEU A 213 1.00 5.61 -14.21
CA LEU A 213 0.32 4.74 -15.19
C LEU A 213 -0.70 3.77 -14.59
N ASP A 214 -1.26 4.09 -13.42
CA ASP A 214 -2.21 3.21 -12.73
C ASP A 214 -3.48 3.00 -13.57
N ARG A 215 -3.92 4.00 -14.35
CA ARG A 215 -5.06 3.85 -15.28
C ARG A 215 -4.69 2.88 -16.40
N ALA A 216 -3.50 3.02 -16.99
CA ALA A 216 -3.03 2.10 -18.01
C ALA A 216 -2.98 0.65 -17.50
N ALA A 217 -2.57 0.43 -16.25
CA ALA A 217 -2.56 -0.90 -15.65
C ALA A 217 -3.96 -1.50 -15.53
N VAL A 218 -4.94 -0.73 -15.05
CA VAL A 218 -6.35 -1.15 -14.99
C VAL A 218 -6.87 -1.51 -16.38
N ILE A 219 -6.63 -0.65 -17.36
CA ILE A 219 -7.11 -0.82 -18.73
C ILE A 219 -6.49 -2.08 -19.34
N CYS A 220 -5.19 -2.32 -19.13
CA CYS A 220 -4.52 -3.53 -19.61
C CYS A 220 -5.07 -4.79 -18.92
N ALA A 221 -5.30 -4.74 -17.61
CA ALA A 221 -5.85 -5.85 -16.85
C ALA A 221 -7.27 -6.23 -17.31
N VAL A 222 -8.14 -5.22 -17.51
CA VAL A 222 -9.49 -5.42 -18.05
C VAL A 222 -9.44 -5.94 -19.49
N GLY A 223 -8.53 -5.43 -20.32
CA GLY A 223 -8.35 -5.89 -21.69
C GLY A 223 -8.02 -7.39 -21.76
N ARG A 224 -7.11 -7.84 -20.90
CA ARG A 224 -6.78 -9.27 -20.75
C ARG A 224 -7.95 -10.10 -20.23
N ALA A 225 -8.65 -9.61 -19.22
CA ALA A 225 -9.82 -10.30 -18.67
C ALA A 225 -10.93 -10.50 -19.72
N LEU A 226 -11.02 -9.59 -20.70
CA LEU A 226 -11.93 -9.70 -21.85
C LEU A 226 -11.42 -10.64 -22.96
N GLY A 227 -10.21 -11.20 -22.83
CA GLY A 227 -9.58 -12.07 -23.82
C GLY A 227 -9.03 -11.33 -25.04
N LEU A 228 -8.69 -10.05 -24.92
CA LEU A 228 -8.02 -9.30 -25.98
C LEU A 228 -6.53 -9.66 -26.00
N ASP A 229 -6.19 -10.80 -26.61
CA ASP A 229 -4.82 -11.34 -26.59
C ASP A 229 -3.87 -10.66 -27.60
N ARG A 230 -2.56 -10.87 -27.39
CA ARG A 230 -1.49 -10.36 -28.27
C ARG A 230 -1.49 -11.00 -29.66
N SER A 231 -1.96 -12.24 -29.81
CA SER A 231 -1.89 -12.97 -31.08
C SER A 231 -2.74 -12.33 -32.19
N ASP A 232 -3.81 -11.65 -31.80
CA ASP A 232 -4.84 -11.16 -32.72
C ASP A 232 -4.77 -9.63 -32.90
N GLY A 233 -3.72 -8.99 -32.36
CA GLY A 233 -3.60 -7.52 -32.31
C GLY A 233 -4.55 -6.86 -31.31
N GLY A 234 -5.29 -7.64 -30.50
CA GLY A 234 -6.23 -7.14 -29.50
C GLY A 234 -5.54 -6.25 -28.46
N MET A 235 -4.41 -6.70 -27.92
CA MET A 235 -3.63 -5.89 -26.97
C MET A 235 -3.09 -4.59 -27.57
N GLU A 236 -2.79 -4.52 -28.87
CA GLU A 236 -2.35 -3.26 -29.48
C GLU A 236 -3.45 -2.20 -29.36
N GLN A 237 -4.70 -2.59 -29.62
CA GLN A 237 -5.86 -1.72 -29.45
C GLN A 237 -6.08 -1.34 -27.97
N VAL A 238 -5.86 -2.26 -27.03
CA VAL A 238 -5.87 -1.98 -25.59
C VAL A 238 -4.83 -0.92 -25.24
N TYR A 239 -3.61 -1.01 -25.78
CA TYR A 239 -2.56 -0.03 -25.54
C TYR A 239 -2.91 1.34 -26.09
N ARG A 240 -3.59 1.43 -27.24
CA ARG A 240 -4.07 2.71 -27.79
C ARG A 240 -5.11 3.35 -26.86
N VAL A 241 -6.06 2.57 -26.35
CA VAL A 241 -7.06 3.07 -25.38
C VAL A 241 -6.39 3.53 -24.08
N ALA A 242 -5.45 2.74 -23.55
CA ALA A 242 -4.68 3.10 -22.35
C ALA A 242 -3.87 4.38 -22.55
N GLN A 243 -3.16 4.48 -23.67
CA GLN A 243 -2.37 5.65 -24.06
C GLN A 243 -3.25 6.90 -24.17
N ALA A 244 -4.40 6.80 -24.86
CA ALA A 244 -5.33 7.92 -25.00
C ALA A 244 -5.88 8.37 -23.64
N ALA A 245 -6.27 7.43 -22.77
CA ALA A 245 -6.76 7.74 -21.44
C ALA A 245 -5.73 8.50 -20.59
N GLU A 246 -4.45 8.11 -20.64
CA GLU A 246 -3.38 8.81 -19.93
C GLU A 246 -3.11 10.21 -20.48
N LEU A 247 -3.17 10.36 -21.81
CA LEU A 247 -2.98 11.65 -22.47
C LEU A 247 -4.12 12.64 -22.15
N GLU A 248 -5.37 12.19 -22.23
CA GLU A 248 -6.57 13.00 -21.92
C GLU A 248 -6.61 13.41 -20.45
N TYR A 249 -6.34 12.48 -19.53
CA TYR A 249 -6.25 12.77 -18.10
C TYR A 249 -5.19 13.84 -17.82
N SER A 250 -4.01 13.67 -18.40
CA SER A 250 -2.89 14.61 -18.23
C SER A 250 -3.25 16.00 -18.75
N ALA A 251 -3.88 16.08 -19.93
CA ALA A 251 -4.30 17.35 -20.51
C ALA A 251 -5.32 18.09 -19.63
N LEU A 252 -6.34 17.38 -19.15
CA LEU A 252 -7.38 17.97 -18.32
C LEU A 252 -6.84 18.40 -16.95
N LEU A 253 -5.87 17.66 -16.39
CA LEU A 253 -5.20 18.08 -15.17
C LEU A 253 -4.45 19.41 -15.41
N MET A 254 -3.67 19.50 -16.49
CA MET A 254 -2.99 20.74 -16.87
C MET A 254 -3.98 21.89 -17.06
N HIS A 255 -5.11 21.69 -17.74
CA HIS A 255 -6.11 22.74 -17.90
C HIS A 255 -6.81 23.12 -16.58
N SER A 256 -7.02 22.17 -15.68
CA SER A 256 -7.82 22.38 -14.46
C SER A 256 -7.07 23.11 -13.34
N GLU A 257 -5.75 22.92 -13.23
CA GLU A 257 -4.92 23.52 -12.16
C GLU A 257 -4.60 24.99 -12.44
N LEU A 258 -4.62 25.41 -13.71
CA LEU A 258 -4.36 26.79 -14.13
C LEU A 258 -5.49 27.77 -13.80
N VAL A 259 -6.69 27.26 -13.54
CA VAL A 259 -7.89 28.07 -13.35
C VAL A 259 -7.96 28.67 -11.93
N GLN A 260 -7.14 28.21 -10.99
CA GLN A 260 -7.30 28.56 -9.57
C GLN A 260 -6.80 29.98 -9.20
N ASP A 261 -5.79 30.54 -9.89
CA ASP A 261 -5.11 31.74 -9.40
C ASP A 261 -5.41 33.04 -10.17
N GLY A 262 -6.21 33.00 -11.24
CA GLY A 262 -6.63 34.18 -12.01
C GLY A 262 -5.51 35.00 -12.67
N LYS A 263 -4.24 34.66 -12.44
CA LYS A 263 -3.05 35.31 -13.02
C LYS A 263 -2.57 34.49 -14.21
N VAL A 264 -2.63 35.07 -15.40
CA VAL A 264 -2.09 34.47 -16.62
C VAL A 264 -0.57 34.66 -16.63
N THR A 265 0.17 33.69 -16.13
CA THR A 265 1.64 33.65 -16.22
C THR A 265 2.09 32.99 -17.53
N LYS A 266 3.38 33.08 -17.86
CA LYS A 266 3.97 32.32 -18.98
C LYS A 266 3.80 30.82 -18.80
N SER A 267 3.90 30.32 -17.57
CA SER A 267 3.66 28.90 -17.25
C SER A 267 2.22 28.48 -17.52
N VAL A 268 1.23 29.35 -17.25
CA VAL A 268 -0.17 29.08 -17.59
C VAL A 268 -0.36 28.90 -19.10
N LYS A 269 0.21 29.78 -19.92
CA LYS A 269 0.09 29.65 -21.38
C LYS A 269 0.73 28.36 -21.90
N LEU A 270 1.89 27.99 -21.36
CA LEU A 270 2.58 26.75 -21.73
C LEU A 270 1.81 25.51 -21.33
N ALA A 271 1.19 25.51 -20.15
CA ALA A 271 0.40 24.38 -19.68
C ALA A 271 -0.94 24.23 -20.45
N VAL A 272 -1.57 25.33 -20.90
CA VAL A 272 -2.72 25.25 -21.83
C VAL A 272 -2.31 24.62 -23.16
N LEU A 273 -1.23 25.13 -23.78
CA LEU A 273 -0.72 24.59 -25.05
C LEU A 273 -0.26 23.14 -24.91
N GLY A 274 0.35 22.80 -23.78
CA GLY A 274 0.68 21.42 -23.42
C GLY A 274 -0.57 20.55 -23.38
N GLY A 275 -1.59 20.93 -22.62
CA GLY A 275 -2.85 20.19 -22.57
C GLY A 275 -3.51 20.03 -23.94
N ASP A 276 -3.54 21.07 -24.78
CA ASP A 276 -4.10 20.99 -26.13
C ASP A 276 -3.31 20.01 -27.02
N TRP A 277 -1.99 20.01 -26.90
CA TRP A 277 -1.11 19.08 -27.62
C TRP A 277 -1.33 17.63 -27.16
N TYR A 278 -1.52 17.39 -25.86
CA TYR A 278 -1.86 16.07 -25.30
C TYR A 278 -3.23 15.59 -25.81
N LEU A 279 -4.26 16.45 -25.85
CA LEU A 279 -5.58 16.11 -26.41
C LEU A 279 -5.52 15.80 -27.91
N GLY A 280 -4.75 16.60 -28.67
CA GLY A 280 -4.51 16.34 -30.09
C GLY A 280 -3.83 14.99 -30.32
N SER A 281 -2.85 14.65 -29.48
CA SER A 281 -2.14 13.37 -29.52
C SER A 281 -3.06 12.20 -29.18
N ALA A 282 -3.90 12.35 -28.14
CA ALA A 282 -4.90 11.34 -27.80
C ALA A 282 -5.89 11.09 -28.96
N SER A 283 -6.32 12.16 -29.63
CA SER A 283 -7.23 12.07 -30.78
C SER A 283 -6.61 11.28 -31.94
N VAL A 284 -5.32 11.46 -32.22
CA VAL A 284 -4.59 10.69 -33.24
C VAL A 284 -4.53 9.21 -32.84
N VAL A 285 -4.16 8.92 -31.60
CA VAL A 285 -4.08 7.54 -31.07
C VAL A 285 -5.43 6.83 -31.14
N LEU A 286 -6.53 7.54 -30.83
CA LEU A 286 -7.88 7.00 -30.91
C LEU A 286 -8.33 6.79 -32.36
N ALA A 287 -7.98 7.69 -33.27
CA ALA A 287 -8.29 7.53 -34.69
C ALA A 287 -7.61 6.27 -35.27
N ASP A 288 -6.40 5.95 -34.83
CA ASP A 288 -5.66 4.74 -35.23
C ASP A 288 -6.35 3.44 -34.79
N THR A 289 -7.31 3.48 -33.85
CA THR A 289 -8.11 2.30 -33.49
C THR A 289 -9.06 1.88 -34.60
N GLY A 290 -9.43 2.81 -35.50
CA GLY A 290 -10.39 2.58 -36.58
C GLY A 290 -11.83 2.32 -36.11
N LEU A 291 -12.13 2.47 -34.81
CA LEU A 291 -13.42 2.14 -34.21
C LEU A 291 -14.13 3.39 -33.69
N GLN A 292 -15.08 3.89 -34.48
CA GLN A 292 -15.88 5.07 -34.11
C GLN A 292 -16.52 5.00 -32.71
N PRO A 293 -17.03 3.85 -32.21
CA PRO A 293 -17.55 3.77 -30.86
C PRO A 293 -16.50 4.04 -29.76
N VAL A 294 -15.25 3.62 -29.97
CA VAL A 294 -14.14 3.88 -29.03
C VAL A 294 -13.82 5.38 -28.98
N VAL A 295 -13.73 6.02 -30.15
CA VAL A 295 -13.51 7.48 -30.26
C VAL A 295 -14.63 8.25 -29.55
N GLN A 296 -15.88 7.81 -29.73
CA GLN A 296 -17.04 8.45 -29.11
C GLN A 296 -17.01 8.33 -27.58
N GLU A 297 -16.74 7.14 -27.04
CA GLU A 297 -16.70 6.92 -25.59
C GLU A 297 -15.61 7.77 -24.91
N MET A 298 -14.42 7.86 -25.50
CA MET A 298 -13.35 8.69 -24.94
C MET A 298 -13.66 10.19 -25.08
N SER A 299 -14.29 10.61 -26.19
CA SER A 299 -14.78 11.99 -26.34
C SER A 299 -15.83 12.35 -25.27
N ASP A 300 -16.72 11.41 -24.94
CA ASP A 300 -17.71 11.60 -23.87
C ASP A 300 -17.03 11.73 -22.50
N ALA A 301 -15.92 11.03 -22.26
CA ALA A 301 -15.12 11.18 -21.04
C ALA A 301 -14.59 12.61 -20.88
N ILE A 302 -14.01 13.19 -21.94
CA ILE A 302 -13.54 14.57 -21.96
C ILE A 302 -14.69 15.54 -21.66
N ALA A 303 -15.87 15.31 -22.27
CA ALA A 303 -17.04 16.15 -22.06
C ALA A 303 -17.53 16.12 -20.60
N GLU A 304 -17.66 14.92 -20.01
CA GLU A 304 -18.07 14.75 -18.60
C GLU A 304 -17.04 15.39 -17.64
N MET A 305 -15.74 15.17 -17.87
CA MET A 305 -14.68 15.79 -17.04
C MET A 305 -14.66 17.33 -17.17
N THR A 306 -14.91 17.86 -18.36
CA THR A 306 -14.97 19.31 -18.60
C THR A 306 -16.19 19.94 -17.92
N ALA A 307 -17.34 19.26 -17.98
CA ALA A 307 -18.56 19.67 -17.26
C ALA A 307 -18.29 19.71 -15.75
N TYR A 308 -17.72 18.64 -15.19
CA TYR A 308 -17.36 18.58 -13.77
C TYR A 308 -16.35 19.68 -13.37
N ASN A 309 -15.34 19.94 -14.20
CA ASN A 309 -14.37 21.01 -13.96
C ASN A 309 -15.06 22.39 -13.88
N THR A 310 -16.03 22.62 -14.76
CA THR A 310 -16.80 23.86 -14.82
C THR A 310 -17.69 24.04 -13.58
N GLU A 311 -18.40 22.98 -13.17
CA GLU A 311 -19.28 22.98 -11.99
C GLU A 311 -18.51 23.12 -10.66
N THR A 312 -17.24 22.73 -10.65
CA THR A 312 -16.38 22.80 -9.46
C THR A 312 -15.48 24.03 -9.42
N LYS A 313 -15.52 24.87 -10.45
CA LYS A 313 -14.70 26.07 -10.56
C LYS A 313 -14.96 27.03 -9.38
N GLY A 314 -13.89 27.45 -8.71
CA GLY A 314 -13.94 28.40 -7.58
C GLY A 314 -14.31 27.78 -6.22
N LYS A 315 -14.57 26.48 -6.14
CA LYS A 315 -14.80 25.80 -4.85
C LYS A 315 -13.44 25.53 -4.15
N PRO A 316 -13.26 25.91 -2.87
CA PRO A 316 -12.01 25.63 -2.15
C PRO A 316 -11.82 24.11 -1.92
N ASN A 317 -10.57 23.66 -1.82
CA ASN A 317 -10.18 22.28 -1.52
C ASN A 317 -10.70 21.19 -2.50
N ILE A 318 -11.08 21.55 -3.73
CA ILE A 318 -11.65 20.60 -4.70
C ILE A 318 -10.62 19.79 -5.48
N THR A 319 -9.33 20.12 -5.39
CA THR A 319 -8.28 19.50 -6.24
C THR A 319 -8.22 17.97 -6.06
N GLY A 320 -8.30 17.48 -4.81
CA GLY A 320 -8.32 16.04 -4.54
C GLY A 320 -9.56 15.35 -5.11
N GLN A 321 -10.75 15.90 -4.82
CA GLN A 321 -12.02 15.37 -5.33
C GLN A 321 -12.08 15.36 -6.86
N ARG A 322 -11.54 16.39 -7.51
CA ARG A 322 -11.47 16.49 -8.97
C ARG A 322 -10.58 15.42 -9.57
N ARG A 323 -9.40 15.17 -8.98
CA ARG A 323 -8.52 14.08 -9.46
C ARG A 323 -9.19 12.72 -9.33
N THR A 324 -9.85 12.46 -8.20
CA THR A 324 -10.64 11.23 -7.99
C THR A 324 -11.76 11.09 -9.01
N GLU A 325 -12.51 12.17 -9.27
CA GLU A 325 -13.61 12.14 -10.21
C GLU A 325 -13.14 11.99 -11.66
N PHE A 326 -12.07 12.67 -12.07
CA PHE A 326 -11.49 12.52 -13.40
C PHE A 326 -11.02 11.08 -13.64
N ASN A 327 -10.36 10.49 -12.63
CA ASN A 327 -9.98 9.09 -12.62
C ASN A 327 -11.18 8.15 -12.80
N ARG A 328 -12.27 8.42 -12.08
CA ARG A 328 -13.52 7.66 -12.17
C ARG A 328 -14.12 7.73 -13.57
N LEU A 329 -14.17 8.93 -14.14
CA LEU A 329 -14.78 9.19 -15.45
C LEU A 329 -13.95 8.60 -16.58
N ILE A 330 -12.62 8.79 -16.59
CA ILE A 330 -11.77 8.26 -17.65
C ILE A 330 -11.76 6.73 -17.65
N LEU A 331 -11.70 6.07 -16.49
CA LEU A 331 -11.73 4.61 -16.40
C LEU A 331 -13.08 4.02 -16.80
N LYS A 332 -14.19 4.67 -16.44
CA LYS A 332 -15.55 4.30 -16.91
C LYS A 332 -15.60 4.19 -18.43
N HIS A 333 -15.14 5.22 -19.13
CA HIS A 333 -15.22 5.28 -20.60
C HIS A 333 -14.13 4.44 -21.28
N ALA A 334 -12.95 4.32 -20.70
CA ALA A 334 -11.92 3.41 -21.19
C ALA A 334 -12.39 1.94 -21.12
N CYS A 335 -13.00 1.52 -20.01
CA CYS A 335 -13.54 0.15 -19.89
C CYS A 335 -14.69 -0.11 -20.88
N ARG A 336 -15.55 0.89 -21.15
CA ARG A 336 -16.57 0.80 -22.21
C ARG A 336 -15.92 0.67 -23.59
N SER A 337 -14.86 1.42 -23.85
CA SER A 337 -14.09 1.32 -25.09
C SER A 337 -13.53 -0.09 -25.30
N LEU A 338 -13.01 -0.74 -24.25
CA LEU A 338 -12.58 -2.15 -24.32
C LEU A 338 -13.75 -3.10 -24.62
N GLY A 339 -14.93 -2.84 -24.07
CA GLY A 339 -16.15 -3.55 -24.43
C GLY A 339 -16.48 -3.43 -25.92
N HIS A 340 -16.29 -2.26 -26.54
CA HIS A 340 -16.44 -2.10 -27.98
C HIS A 340 -15.40 -2.86 -28.80
N LEU A 341 -14.14 -2.94 -28.35
CA LEU A 341 -13.12 -3.79 -28.97
C LEU A 341 -13.57 -5.26 -28.99
N GLN A 342 -14.19 -5.72 -27.90
CA GLN A 342 -14.71 -7.08 -27.77
C GLN A 342 -16.14 -7.25 -28.30
N ARG A 343 -16.66 -6.25 -29.02
CA ARG A 343 -18.02 -6.24 -29.62
C ARG A 343 -19.15 -6.47 -28.60
N CYS A 344 -18.94 -6.11 -27.34
CA CYS A 344 -19.98 -6.07 -26.33
C CYS A 344 -21.02 -4.98 -26.65
N SER A 345 -22.24 -5.17 -26.18
CA SER A 345 -23.31 -4.18 -26.33
C SER A 345 -24.27 -4.20 -25.14
N GLY A 346 -25.10 -3.16 -25.01
CA GLY A 346 -26.18 -3.10 -24.01
C GLY A 346 -25.67 -3.20 -22.57
N GLU A 347 -26.13 -4.21 -21.85
CA GLU A 347 -25.89 -4.37 -20.41
C GLU A 347 -24.42 -4.64 -20.07
N SER A 348 -23.72 -5.47 -20.84
CA SER A 348 -22.29 -5.77 -20.60
C SER A 348 -21.42 -4.50 -20.70
N LEU A 349 -21.75 -3.60 -21.64
CA LEU A 349 -21.05 -2.32 -21.78
C LEU A 349 -21.27 -1.43 -20.54
N ASN A 350 -22.51 -1.40 -20.03
CA ASN A 350 -22.83 -0.68 -18.80
C ASN A 350 -22.13 -1.28 -17.58
N LEU A 351 -21.99 -2.60 -17.52
CA LEU A 351 -21.29 -3.29 -16.43
C LEU A 351 -19.79 -2.97 -16.46
N LEU A 352 -19.15 -2.97 -17.63
CA LEU A 352 -17.76 -2.54 -17.79
C LEU A 352 -17.57 -1.06 -17.40
N GLY A 353 -18.50 -0.19 -17.76
CA GLY A 353 -18.47 1.20 -17.33
C GLY A 353 -18.61 1.36 -15.81
N LYS A 354 -19.48 0.57 -15.17
CA LYS A 354 -19.60 0.54 -13.70
C LYS A 354 -18.34 0.00 -13.04
N LEU A 355 -17.74 -1.06 -13.60
CA LEU A 355 -16.48 -1.63 -13.14
C LEU A 355 -15.40 -0.54 -13.14
N GLY A 356 -15.14 0.08 -14.30
CA GLY A 356 -14.15 1.16 -14.41
C GLY A 356 -14.41 2.35 -13.49
N ALA A 357 -15.68 2.73 -13.30
CA ALA A 357 -16.07 3.79 -12.36
C ALA A 357 -15.92 3.39 -10.88
N SER A 358 -15.89 2.10 -10.57
CA SER A 358 -15.83 1.58 -9.20
C SER A 358 -14.41 1.28 -8.75
N VAL A 359 -13.44 1.21 -9.65
CA VAL A 359 -12.02 1.00 -9.32
C VAL A 359 -11.49 2.25 -8.62
N PRO A 360 -11.26 2.24 -7.29
CA PRO A 360 -10.46 3.27 -6.68
C PRO A 360 -9.05 3.14 -7.24
N LEU A 361 -8.58 4.20 -7.88
CA LEU A 361 -7.16 4.38 -8.13
C LEU A 361 -6.51 4.74 -6.80
N VAL A 362 -6.36 3.71 -5.96
CA VAL A 362 -5.37 3.68 -4.89
C VAL A 362 -4.03 3.28 -5.53
N ASP A 363 -2.93 3.54 -4.84
CA ASP A 363 -1.58 3.21 -5.30
C ASP A 363 -1.56 1.81 -5.94
N MET A 364 -0.77 1.57 -7.01
CA MET A 364 -0.71 0.24 -7.64
C MET A 364 -0.34 -0.89 -6.67
N ASP A 365 0.25 -0.53 -5.52
CA ASP A 365 0.51 -1.42 -4.40
C ASP A 365 -0.78 -1.90 -3.68
N ASP A 366 -1.89 -1.17 -3.79
CA ASP A 366 -3.21 -1.41 -3.17
C ASP A 366 -4.26 -2.00 -4.15
N PHE A 367 -3.89 -2.26 -5.41
CA PHE A 367 -4.79 -2.78 -6.47
C PHE A 367 -5.40 -4.16 -6.17
N VAL A 368 -4.85 -4.85 -5.15
CA VAL A 368 -5.15 -6.22 -4.73
C VAL A 368 -6.60 -6.43 -4.27
N ASP A 369 -7.27 -5.39 -3.76
CA ASP A 369 -8.61 -5.51 -3.17
C ASP A 369 -9.77 -5.43 -4.19
N LEU A 370 -9.49 -5.19 -5.47
CA LEU A 370 -10.52 -4.92 -6.49
C LEU A 370 -10.79 -6.04 -7.47
N TRP A 371 -9.99 -7.12 -7.44
CA TRP A 371 -10.19 -8.24 -8.35
C TRP A 371 -11.32 -9.16 -7.87
N PRO A 372 -12.26 -9.59 -8.74
CA PRO A 372 -13.26 -10.58 -8.37
C PRO A 372 -12.58 -11.87 -7.91
N LYS A 373 -13.12 -12.51 -6.88
CA LYS A 373 -12.64 -13.84 -6.48
C LYS A 373 -12.87 -14.81 -7.65
N SER A 374 -11.98 -15.77 -7.84
CA SER A 374 -12.01 -16.79 -8.91
C SER A 374 -13.33 -17.54 -9.07
N ASP A 375 -14.22 -17.45 -8.10
CA ASP A 375 -15.50 -18.16 -8.05
C ASP A 375 -16.68 -17.26 -8.49
N GLU A 376 -16.44 -15.98 -8.81
CA GLU A 376 -17.43 -14.96 -9.23
C GLU A 376 -17.16 -14.45 -10.67
N THR A 377 -16.65 -15.32 -11.55
CA THR A 377 -16.36 -15.02 -12.97
C THR A 377 -17.58 -15.01 -13.91
N GLU A 378 -18.81 -15.06 -13.38
CA GLU A 378 -20.04 -14.98 -14.20
C GLU A 378 -20.53 -13.55 -14.41
#